data_AF-A0AAV9N3V0-F1
#
_entry.id   AF-A0AAV9N3V0-F1
#
_cell.length_a   1.000
_cell.length_b   1.000
_cell.length_c   1.000
_cell.angle_alpha   90.00
_cell.angle_beta   90.00
_cell.angle_gamma   90.00
#
_symmetry.space_group_name_H-M   'P 1'
#
loop_
_entity.id
_entity.type
_entity.pdbx_description
1 polymer ?
#
loop_
_entity_poly.entity_id
_entity_poly.type
_entity_poly.pdbx_seq_one_letter_code
_entity_poly.pdbx_strand_id
1 'polypeptide(L)'
;MPLIDESDLPRFDLKNVNCLLTTSMLVAGSVVSSTPQAIEISHRCYHRAKVLFYTGAEKNDIRVVMATIFCQWLSPSGPEHVSIDSSSFWLKIGVALGQQLGLHREPNPQMEDAGLRKRIWWTLVSRDNQIAASHGRPRALSVEDTDVRPLCIEDFTEPDDDSYLFMHFVRITSILGDMTELYRRGTLSDNKRIHLENSLLRWVNEVPAPFKLHNPLTGEPYPYKAKALQLHLPYFACLVILFRRNNVDQAPSAASLLASSFISGIFEEFLTWEDINFLPPTSIFYLIVGGLVQVSSHRFDFLAVSRTAEIEIIKLSLIELKARFPAAIGAERIINQVIRHSAENPKPFENTDAFFLTLQQRKLFLPFGSNLCRKWSSIFESAPSAGLSQPPITPLSLPSTQPSIRYTNRVENEQILSTMETLNDSRWPIDNATIDSSFNTVVDPASLDMVGRWWWSDWMSDLDMPVAGT
;
A
#
# COMPACT_ATOMS: atom_id res chain seq x y z
N MET A 1 5.02 2.49 10.83
CA MET A 1 4.16 2.11 11.96
C MET A 1 4.86 2.58 13.22
N PRO A 2 4.27 3.48 14.02
CA PRO A 2 4.91 4.07 15.20
C PRO A 2 4.77 3.13 16.42
N LEU A 3 5.41 1.96 16.33
CA LEU A 3 5.44 0.97 17.41
C LEU A 3 6.68 1.08 18.29
N ILE A 4 7.68 1.83 17.83
CA ILE A 4 8.98 2.00 18.47
C ILE A 4 9.31 3.48 18.36
N ASP A 5 9.55 4.10 19.51
CA ASP A 5 9.93 5.50 19.58
C ASP A 5 11.47 5.60 19.39
N GLU A 6 11.98 6.71 18.85
CA GLU A 6 13.43 6.86 18.60
C GLU A 6 14.22 6.78 19.91
N SER A 7 13.64 7.25 21.01
CA SER A 7 14.15 7.11 22.37
C SER A 7 14.31 5.67 22.85
N ASP A 8 13.61 4.71 22.24
CA ASP A 8 13.73 3.29 22.56
C ASP A 8 14.91 2.62 21.83
N LEU A 9 15.42 3.21 20.74
CA LEU A 9 16.53 2.64 19.97
C LEU A 9 17.78 2.35 20.81
N PRO A 10 18.24 3.24 21.71
CA PRO A 10 19.37 2.96 22.58
C PRO A 10 19.10 1.86 23.61
N ARG A 11 17.83 1.56 23.91
CA ARG A 11 17.42 0.50 24.85
C ARG A 11 17.45 -0.88 24.20
N PHE A 12 17.33 -0.94 22.87
CA PHE A 12 17.58 -2.17 22.15
C PHE A 12 19.09 -2.36 22.07
N ASP A 13 19.58 -3.42 22.69
CA ASP A 13 20.93 -3.89 22.41
C ASP A 13 20.93 -4.46 20.98
N LEU A 14 21.14 -3.58 19.99
CA LEU A 14 21.21 -3.95 18.59
C LEU A 14 22.30 -5.02 18.38
N LYS A 15 23.36 -5.02 19.20
CA LYS A 15 24.42 -6.04 19.18
C LYS A 15 23.95 -7.40 19.71
N ASN A 16 22.91 -7.43 20.54
CA ASN A 16 22.30 -8.67 21.03
C ASN A 16 21.10 -9.09 20.18
N VAL A 17 21.42 -9.60 18.99
CA VAL A 17 20.47 -10.14 18.00
C VAL A 17 19.77 -11.43 18.48
N ASN A 18 19.89 -11.81 19.76
CA ASN A 18 19.13 -12.90 20.36
C ASN A 18 17.75 -12.47 20.88
N CYS A 19 17.40 -11.18 20.83
CA CYS A 19 16.06 -10.71 21.15
C CYS A 19 15.11 -10.89 19.95
N LEU A 20 13.94 -11.47 20.19
CA LEU A 20 12.91 -11.68 19.16
C LEU A 20 12.50 -10.36 18.51
N LEU A 21 12.27 -9.31 19.31
CA LEU A 21 11.82 -8.02 18.81
C LEU A 21 12.87 -7.39 17.90
N THR A 22 14.12 -7.27 18.36
CA THR A 22 15.23 -6.73 17.54
C THR A 22 15.41 -7.52 16.26
N THR A 23 15.40 -8.86 16.33
CA THR A 23 15.54 -9.72 15.15
C THR A 23 14.39 -9.49 14.15
N SER A 24 13.17 -9.35 14.64
CA SER A 24 11.99 -9.12 13.79
C SER A 24 12.01 -7.72 13.18
N MET A 25 12.45 -6.69 13.91
CA MET A 25 12.66 -5.35 13.35
C MET A 25 13.67 -5.39 12.20
N LEU A 26 14.75 -6.15 12.33
CA LEU A 26 15.73 -6.35 11.26
C LEU A 26 15.13 -7.04 10.03
N VAL A 27 14.15 -7.95 10.20
CA VAL A 27 13.38 -8.49 9.05
C VAL A 27 12.70 -7.37 8.28
N ALA A 28 11.93 -6.52 8.96
CA ALA A 28 11.22 -5.42 8.30
C ALA A 28 12.19 -4.42 7.66
N GLY A 29 13.26 -4.03 8.38
CA GLY A 29 14.24 -3.06 7.91
C GLY A 29 15.08 -3.56 6.74
N SER A 30 15.48 -4.83 6.74
CA SER A 30 16.25 -5.42 5.63
C SER A 30 15.45 -5.50 4.33
N VAL A 31 14.15 -5.80 4.40
CA VAL A 31 13.27 -5.85 3.21
C VAL A 31 13.20 -4.50 2.47
N VAL A 32 13.25 -3.39 3.20
CA VAL A 32 13.22 -2.03 2.64
C VAL A 32 14.62 -1.39 2.55
N SER A 33 15.69 -2.16 2.76
CA SER A 33 17.06 -1.65 2.65
C SER A 33 17.57 -1.69 1.20
N SER A 34 18.40 -0.73 0.81
CA SER A 34 19.12 -0.73 -0.48
C SER A 34 20.50 -1.41 -0.43
N THR A 35 20.89 -1.97 0.72
CA THR A 35 22.18 -2.66 0.88
C THR A 35 22.26 -3.92 -0.01
N PRO A 36 23.39 -4.20 -0.68
CA PRO A 36 23.52 -5.36 -1.58
C PRO A 36 23.21 -6.73 -0.95
N GLN A 37 23.43 -6.88 0.36
CA GLN A 37 23.19 -8.12 1.11
C GLN A 37 21.81 -8.15 1.80
N ALA A 38 20.96 -7.15 1.58
CA ALA A 38 19.69 -6.98 2.29
C ALA A 38 18.77 -8.20 2.19
N ILE A 39 18.70 -8.84 1.01
CA ILE A 39 17.89 -10.04 0.80
C ILE A 39 18.40 -11.20 1.67
N GLU A 40 19.68 -11.53 1.60
CA GLU A 40 20.27 -12.62 2.39
C GLU A 40 20.09 -12.38 3.90
N ILE A 41 20.36 -11.15 4.35
CA ILE A 41 20.16 -10.75 5.75
C ILE A 41 18.69 -10.90 6.15
N SER A 42 17.75 -10.49 5.29
CA SER A 42 16.31 -10.59 5.56
C SER A 42 15.87 -12.02 5.82
N HIS A 43 16.36 -12.98 5.01
CA HIS A 43 16.08 -14.39 5.20
C HIS A 43 16.66 -14.91 6.51
N ARG A 44 17.94 -14.62 6.80
CA ARG A 44 18.60 -15.06 8.04
C ARG A 44 17.90 -14.52 9.29
N CYS A 45 17.63 -13.22 9.33
CA CYS A 45 16.87 -12.60 10.42
C CYS A 45 15.48 -13.22 10.54
N TYR A 46 14.80 -13.50 9.43
CA TYR A 46 13.47 -14.08 9.45
C TYR A 46 13.45 -15.50 10.01
N HIS A 47 14.39 -16.36 9.59
CA HIS A 47 14.53 -17.70 10.14
C HIS A 47 14.83 -17.69 11.64
N ARG A 48 15.73 -16.79 12.08
CA ARG A 48 16.03 -16.61 13.49
C ARG A 48 14.83 -16.12 14.29
N ALA A 49 14.09 -15.12 13.78
CA ALA A 49 12.86 -14.63 14.40
C ALA A 49 11.83 -15.74 14.57
N LYS A 50 11.66 -16.61 13.56
CA LYS A 50 10.79 -17.80 13.67
C LYS A 50 11.19 -18.72 14.81
N VAL A 51 12.48 -19.07 14.92
CA VAL A 51 12.93 -19.95 16.01
C VAL A 51 12.72 -19.30 17.37
N LEU A 52 13.08 -18.02 17.53
CA LEU A 52 12.88 -17.28 18.78
C LEU A 52 11.39 -17.19 19.16
N PHE A 53 10.51 -17.01 18.18
CA PHE A 53 9.06 -16.98 18.37
C PHE A 53 8.54 -18.34 18.84
N TYR A 54 8.80 -19.42 18.09
CA TYR A 54 8.24 -20.75 18.39
C TYR A 54 8.85 -21.44 19.60
N THR A 55 10.07 -21.05 20.02
CA THR A 55 10.68 -21.53 21.27
C THR A 55 10.22 -20.75 22.51
N GLY A 56 9.44 -19.67 22.32
CA GLY A 56 9.00 -18.81 23.42
C GLY A 56 10.16 -18.11 24.12
N ALA A 57 11.18 -17.70 23.35
CA ALA A 57 12.39 -17.05 23.88
C ALA A 57 12.10 -15.67 24.48
N GLU A 58 11.19 -14.91 23.86
CA GLU A 58 10.70 -13.64 24.41
C GLU A 58 9.59 -13.91 25.43
N LYS A 59 9.67 -13.22 26.57
CA LYS A 59 8.71 -13.35 27.68
C LYS A 59 7.76 -12.17 27.79
N ASN A 60 8.09 -11.04 27.15
CA ASN A 60 7.19 -9.90 27.09
C ASN A 60 6.19 -10.10 25.96
N ASP A 61 4.93 -10.37 26.31
CA ASP A 61 3.89 -10.68 25.32
C ASP A 61 3.59 -9.54 24.35
N ILE A 62 3.73 -8.28 24.79
CA ILE A 62 3.58 -7.11 23.91
C ILE A 62 4.66 -7.14 22.81
N ARG A 63 5.91 -7.47 23.18
CA ARG A 63 7.01 -7.63 22.22
C ARG A 63 6.80 -8.82 21.29
N VAL A 64 6.18 -9.91 21.77
CA VAL A 64 5.79 -11.05 20.93
C VAL A 64 4.78 -10.60 19.87
N VAL A 65 3.75 -9.85 20.24
CA VAL A 65 2.78 -9.31 19.25
C VAL A 65 3.46 -8.36 18.26
N MET A 66 4.31 -7.44 18.73
CA MET A 66 5.07 -6.53 17.85
C MET A 66 5.95 -7.31 16.87
N ALA A 67 6.61 -8.37 17.32
CA ALA A 67 7.42 -9.24 16.46
C ALA A 67 6.59 -9.84 15.32
N THR A 68 5.37 -10.32 15.59
CA THR A 68 4.48 -10.82 14.52
C THR A 68 4.18 -9.75 13.48
N ILE A 69 4.03 -8.48 13.89
CA ILE A 69 3.78 -7.35 12.96
C ILE A 69 4.99 -7.12 12.06
N PHE A 70 6.21 -7.11 12.62
CA PHE A 70 7.41 -6.94 11.82
C PHE A 70 7.66 -8.11 10.86
N CYS A 71 7.37 -9.35 11.28
CA CYS A 71 7.46 -10.52 10.40
C CYS A 71 6.51 -10.46 9.19
N GLN A 72 5.42 -9.67 9.24
CA GLN A 72 4.52 -9.50 8.08
C GLN A 72 5.17 -8.80 6.88
N TRP A 73 6.33 -8.16 7.05
CA TRP A 73 6.99 -7.41 5.96
C TRP A 73 7.68 -8.32 4.95
N LEU A 74 8.06 -9.54 5.35
CA LEU A 74 8.60 -10.54 4.45
C LEU A 74 7.51 -11.56 4.10
N SER A 75 7.27 -11.75 2.80
CA SER A 75 6.48 -12.87 2.27
C SER A 75 7.29 -13.56 1.18
N PRO A 76 7.93 -14.69 1.47
CA PRO A 76 8.71 -15.44 0.48
C PRO A 76 7.87 -16.00 -0.67
N SER A 77 6.54 -16.07 -0.51
CA SER A 77 5.60 -16.59 -1.51
C SER A 77 4.46 -15.61 -1.74
N GLY A 78 3.98 -15.52 -2.98
CA GLY A 78 2.78 -14.76 -3.32
C GLY A 78 1.51 -15.36 -2.69
N PRO A 79 0.42 -14.58 -2.61
CA PRO A 79 -0.83 -15.01 -1.99
C PRO A 79 -1.49 -16.22 -2.68
N GLU A 80 -1.15 -16.51 -3.92
CA GLU A 80 -1.59 -17.67 -4.68
C GLU A 80 -1.02 -19.01 -4.17
N HIS A 81 -0.07 -18.98 -3.23
CA HIS A 81 0.50 -20.18 -2.61
C HIS A 81 0.04 -20.34 -1.15
N VAL A 82 -0.20 -21.59 -0.73
CA VAL A 82 -0.42 -21.91 0.70
C VAL A 82 0.93 -21.87 1.41
N SER A 83 1.08 -20.95 2.38
CA SER A 83 2.34 -20.76 3.09
C SER A 83 2.13 -20.26 4.52
N ILE A 84 2.86 -20.88 5.45
CA ILE A 84 3.01 -20.41 6.84
C ILE A 84 3.96 -19.22 6.96
N ASP A 85 4.61 -18.84 5.85
CA ASP A 85 5.52 -17.69 5.78
C ASP A 85 4.87 -16.46 5.14
N SER A 86 3.53 -16.47 4.97
CA SER A 86 2.79 -15.37 4.37
C SER A 86 2.46 -14.25 5.38
N SER A 87 2.38 -13.01 4.90
CA SER A 87 1.92 -11.87 5.72
C SER A 87 0.56 -12.12 6.36
N SER A 88 -0.37 -12.80 5.66
CA SER A 88 -1.69 -13.17 6.20
C SER A 88 -1.59 -14.17 7.36
N PHE A 89 -0.62 -15.09 7.33
CA PHE A 89 -0.43 -16.05 8.42
C PHE A 89 0.07 -15.36 9.68
N TRP A 90 1.13 -14.55 9.57
CA TRP A 90 1.65 -13.74 10.69
C TRP A 90 0.62 -12.77 11.25
N LEU A 91 -0.18 -12.14 10.38
CA LEU A 91 -1.27 -11.30 10.81
C LEU A 91 -2.27 -12.06 11.69
N LYS A 92 -2.72 -13.25 11.26
CA LYS A 92 -3.69 -14.04 12.04
C LYS A 92 -3.12 -14.48 13.39
N ILE A 93 -1.84 -14.83 13.46
CA ILE A 93 -1.15 -15.10 14.72
C ILE A 93 -1.14 -13.84 15.61
N GLY A 94 -0.72 -12.70 15.05
CA GLY A 94 -0.67 -11.43 15.78
C GLY A 94 -2.02 -10.99 16.32
N VAL A 95 -3.09 -11.17 15.53
CA VAL A 95 -4.49 -10.91 15.95
C VAL A 95 -4.88 -11.83 17.10
N ALA A 96 -4.64 -13.14 16.99
CA ALA A 96 -5.00 -14.11 18.03
C ALA A 96 -4.27 -13.82 19.36
N LEU A 97 -2.97 -13.49 19.30
CA LEU A 97 -2.20 -13.11 20.48
C LEU A 97 -2.65 -11.76 21.05
N GLY A 98 -2.90 -10.77 20.19
CA GLY A 98 -3.43 -9.48 20.61
C GLY A 98 -4.79 -9.60 21.30
N GLN A 99 -5.66 -10.51 20.84
CA GLN A 99 -6.94 -10.79 21.49
C GLN A 99 -6.75 -11.44 22.86
N GLN A 100 -5.83 -12.40 23.01
CA GLN A 100 -5.50 -13.01 24.31
C GLN A 100 -4.99 -11.97 25.33
N LEU A 101 -4.22 -10.98 24.87
CA LEU A 101 -3.74 -9.87 25.70
C LEU A 101 -4.80 -8.78 25.98
N GLY A 102 -5.98 -8.89 25.37
CA GLY A 102 -7.02 -7.87 25.49
C GLY A 102 -6.76 -6.60 24.70
N LEU A 103 -5.89 -6.61 23.68
CA LEU A 103 -5.60 -5.42 22.86
C LEU A 103 -6.79 -4.97 22.00
N HIS A 104 -7.78 -5.85 21.81
CA HIS A 104 -9.06 -5.53 21.18
C HIS A 104 -9.99 -4.71 22.07
N ARG A 105 -9.60 -4.49 23.34
CA ARG A 105 -10.34 -3.71 24.32
C ARG A 105 -9.63 -2.39 24.61
N GLU A 106 -10.38 -1.32 24.82
CA GLU A 106 -9.85 -0.02 25.19
C GLU A 106 -9.02 -0.15 26.49
N PRO A 107 -7.72 0.17 26.46
CA PRO A 107 -6.88 0.01 27.64
C PRO A 107 -7.29 1.04 28.70
N ASN A 108 -7.06 0.69 29.97
CA ASN A 108 -7.20 1.67 31.04
C ASN A 108 -6.20 2.82 30.80
N PRO A 109 -6.65 4.10 30.72
CA PRO A 109 -5.76 5.25 30.52
C PRO A 109 -4.66 5.44 31.56
N GLN A 110 -4.79 4.82 32.75
CA GLN A 110 -3.75 4.85 33.79
C GLN A 110 -2.63 3.82 33.55
N MET A 111 -2.76 2.92 32.56
CA MET A 111 -1.68 2.01 32.20
C MET A 111 -0.57 2.77 31.49
N GLU A 112 0.67 2.55 31.93
CA GLU A 112 1.86 3.18 31.33
C GLU A 112 1.98 2.88 29.83
N ASP A 113 1.55 1.70 29.39
CA ASP A 113 1.60 1.25 28.00
C ASP A 113 0.28 1.44 27.24
N ALA A 114 -0.69 2.19 27.76
CA ALA A 114 -2.02 2.36 27.15
C ALA A 114 -1.94 2.86 25.69
N GLY A 115 -1.14 3.90 25.44
CA GLY A 115 -0.91 4.44 24.10
C GLY A 115 -0.32 3.38 23.15
N LEU A 116 0.74 2.67 23.58
CA LEU A 116 1.37 1.62 22.80
C LEU A 116 0.39 0.49 22.44
N ARG A 117 -0.44 0.04 23.38
CA ARG A 117 -1.47 -0.98 23.14
C ARG A 117 -2.43 -0.58 22.04
N LYS A 118 -2.90 0.67 22.05
CA LYS A 118 -3.75 1.22 20.98
C LYS A 118 -3.01 1.28 19.65
N ARG A 119 -1.76 1.75 19.63
CA ARG A 119 -0.93 1.81 18.41
C ARG A 119 -0.70 0.41 17.81
N ILE A 120 -0.50 -0.61 18.63
CA ILE A 120 -0.40 -2.02 18.21
C ILE A 120 -1.71 -2.50 17.61
N TRP A 121 -2.84 -2.31 18.31
CA TRP A 121 -4.14 -2.75 17.83
C TRP A 121 -4.51 -2.12 16.48
N TRP A 122 -4.41 -0.80 16.38
CA TRP A 122 -4.69 -0.08 15.13
C TRP A 122 -3.70 -0.40 14.01
N THR A 123 -2.48 -0.86 14.33
CA THR A 123 -1.56 -1.42 13.35
C THR A 123 -2.07 -2.76 12.81
N LEU A 124 -2.54 -3.67 13.67
CA LEU A 124 -3.14 -4.94 13.25
C LEU A 124 -4.38 -4.70 12.39
N VAL A 125 -5.27 -3.77 12.79
CA VAL A 125 -6.44 -3.37 12.00
C VAL A 125 -6.03 -2.85 10.62
N SER A 126 -5.11 -1.91 10.55
CA SER A 126 -4.64 -1.35 9.27
C SER A 126 -4.06 -2.43 8.36
N ARG A 127 -3.28 -3.36 8.93
CA ARG A 127 -2.67 -4.44 8.17
C ARG A 127 -3.66 -5.47 7.69
N ASP A 128 -4.65 -5.82 8.51
CA ASP A 128 -5.73 -6.71 8.11
C ASP A 128 -6.54 -6.12 6.97
N ASN A 129 -6.87 -4.83 7.03
CA ASN A 129 -7.56 -4.15 5.94
C ASN A 129 -6.76 -4.16 4.63
N GLN A 130 -5.46 -3.85 4.68
CA GLN A 130 -4.60 -3.87 3.49
C GLN A 130 -4.44 -5.28 2.91
N ILE A 131 -4.19 -6.28 3.75
CA ILE A 131 -3.99 -7.67 3.35
C ILE A 131 -5.28 -8.28 2.81
N ALA A 132 -6.44 -7.99 3.42
CA ALA A 132 -7.73 -8.41 2.92
C ALA A 132 -8.04 -7.80 1.56
N ALA A 133 -7.74 -6.51 1.36
CA ALA A 133 -7.90 -5.84 0.08
C ALA A 133 -6.98 -6.41 -1.00
N SER A 134 -5.70 -6.64 -0.69
CA SER A 134 -4.72 -7.13 -1.67
C SER A 134 -4.92 -8.60 -2.04
N HIS A 135 -5.27 -9.46 -1.08
CA HIS A 135 -5.41 -10.89 -1.31
C HIS A 135 -6.85 -11.32 -1.60
N GLY A 136 -7.83 -10.44 -1.39
CA GLY A 136 -9.25 -10.76 -1.50
C GLY A 136 -9.73 -11.82 -0.51
N ARG A 137 -9.06 -11.92 0.65
CA ARG A 137 -9.40 -12.86 1.74
C ARG A 137 -10.24 -12.16 2.81
N PRO A 138 -11.02 -12.88 3.63
CA PRO A 138 -11.74 -12.27 4.75
C PRO A 138 -10.78 -11.63 5.74
N ARG A 139 -11.21 -10.50 6.31
CA ARG A 139 -10.55 -9.88 7.46
C ARG A 139 -10.49 -10.89 8.61
N ALA A 140 -9.38 -10.88 9.34
CA ALA A 140 -9.22 -11.61 10.59
C ALA A 140 -9.94 -10.90 11.75
N LEU A 141 -10.14 -9.59 11.63
CA LEU A 141 -10.75 -8.71 12.63
C LEU A 141 -12.17 -8.32 12.22
N SER A 142 -13.06 -8.24 13.21
CA SER A 142 -14.38 -7.62 13.10
C SER A 142 -14.39 -6.31 13.89
N VAL A 143 -15.01 -5.28 13.30
CA VAL A 143 -15.21 -3.99 13.99
C VAL A 143 -16.21 -4.15 15.16
N GLU A 144 -17.10 -5.13 15.10
CA GLU A 144 -18.09 -5.40 16.15
C GLU A 144 -17.47 -6.03 17.41
N ASP A 145 -16.27 -6.61 17.29
CA ASP A 145 -15.58 -7.32 18.39
C ASP A 145 -14.55 -6.45 19.12
N THR A 146 -14.51 -5.14 18.83
CA THR A 146 -13.55 -4.21 19.42
C THR A 146 -14.20 -2.93 19.93
N ASP A 147 -13.78 -2.47 21.11
CA ASP A 147 -14.20 -1.18 21.69
C ASP A 147 -13.04 -0.16 21.78
N VAL A 148 -11.90 -0.45 21.15
CA VAL A 148 -10.75 0.46 21.11
C VAL A 148 -11.13 1.72 20.36
N ARG A 149 -11.04 2.87 21.03
CA ARG A 149 -11.39 4.17 20.43
C ARG A 149 -10.35 4.55 19.36
N PRO A 150 -10.73 5.38 18.37
CA PRO A 150 -9.77 5.94 17.41
C PRO A 150 -8.55 6.56 18.10
N LEU A 151 -7.40 6.51 17.42
CA LEU A 151 -6.18 7.15 17.90
C LEU A 151 -6.36 8.66 18.02
N CYS A 152 -5.79 9.24 19.07
CA CYS A 152 -5.61 10.67 19.26
C CYS A 152 -4.13 10.97 19.55
N ILE A 153 -3.77 12.25 19.57
CA ILE A 153 -2.36 12.66 19.68
C ILE A 153 -1.76 12.27 21.04
N GLU A 154 -2.59 12.19 22.08
CA GLU A 154 -2.22 11.76 23.43
C GLU A 154 -1.89 10.26 23.51
N ASP A 155 -2.23 9.48 22.49
CA ASP A 155 -1.84 8.07 22.42
C ASP A 155 -0.38 7.88 21.96
N PHE A 156 0.38 8.95 21.73
CA PHE A 156 1.78 8.96 21.29
C PHE A 156 2.67 9.61 22.36
N THR A 157 3.84 9.01 22.62
CA THR A 157 4.77 9.49 23.65
C THR A 157 5.39 10.82 23.26
N GLU A 158 5.86 10.90 22.01
CA GLU A 158 6.49 12.09 21.42
C GLU A 158 5.78 12.39 20.10
N PRO A 159 4.65 13.13 20.12
CA PRO A 159 3.84 13.29 18.94
C PRO A 159 4.51 14.17 17.89
N ASP A 160 4.48 13.71 16.65
CA ASP A 160 5.15 14.31 15.51
C ASP A 160 4.30 14.19 14.22
N ASP A 161 4.89 14.57 13.08
CA ASP A 161 4.27 14.41 11.76
C ASP A 161 3.85 12.94 11.49
N ASP A 162 4.67 11.96 11.90
CA ASP A 162 4.38 10.53 11.67
C ASP A 162 3.22 10.02 12.51
N SER A 163 2.98 10.62 13.68
CA SER A 163 1.83 10.35 14.53
C SER A 163 0.53 10.72 13.80
N TYR A 164 0.45 11.92 13.23
CA TYR A 164 -0.69 12.35 12.41
C TYR A 164 -0.84 11.54 11.12
N LEU A 165 0.28 11.19 10.48
CA LEU A 165 0.31 10.30 9.32
C LEU A 165 -0.33 8.95 9.66
N PHE A 166 0.06 8.34 10.76
CA PHE A 166 -0.44 7.04 11.16
C PHE A 166 -1.94 7.07 11.48
N MET A 167 -2.41 8.11 12.18
CA MET A 167 -3.85 8.31 12.42
C MET A 167 -4.64 8.36 11.10
N HIS A 168 -4.16 9.09 10.09
CA HIS A 168 -4.83 9.20 8.79
C HIS A 168 -4.70 7.92 7.96
N PHE A 169 -3.59 7.22 8.09
CA PHE A 169 -3.35 5.92 7.46
C PHE A 169 -4.31 4.85 7.98
N VAL A 170 -4.53 4.78 9.30
CA VAL A 170 -5.52 3.90 9.92
C VAL A 170 -6.92 4.18 9.36
N ARG A 171 -7.28 5.45 9.23
CA ARG A 171 -8.60 5.85 8.70
C ARG A 171 -8.81 5.42 7.25
N ILE A 172 -7.85 5.69 6.36
CA ILE A 172 -8.01 5.35 4.94
C ILE A 172 -7.97 3.85 4.68
N THR A 173 -7.12 3.12 5.41
CA THR A 173 -7.10 1.65 5.32
C THR A 173 -8.38 1.05 5.88
N SER A 174 -8.99 1.64 6.91
CA SER A 174 -10.31 1.20 7.40
C SER A 174 -11.41 1.36 6.35
N ILE A 175 -11.45 2.51 5.66
CA ILE A 175 -12.39 2.73 4.53
C ILE A 175 -12.16 1.69 3.42
N LEU A 176 -10.90 1.41 3.08
CA LEU A 176 -10.54 0.39 2.10
C LEU A 176 -11.02 -1.01 2.54
N GLY A 177 -10.79 -1.38 3.80
CA GLY A 177 -11.20 -2.66 4.35
C GLY A 177 -12.71 -2.86 4.37
N ASP A 178 -13.47 -1.85 4.79
CA ASP A 178 -14.93 -1.89 4.81
C ASP A 178 -15.49 -1.99 3.39
N MET A 179 -14.94 -1.21 2.45
CA MET A 179 -15.30 -1.30 1.04
C MET A 179 -15.02 -2.72 0.49
N THR A 180 -13.83 -3.27 0.73
CA THR A 180 -13.46 -4.63 0.31
C THR A 180 -14.46 -5.66 0.85
N GLU A 181 -14.80 -5.58 2.13
CA GLU A 181 -15.75 -6.51 2.75
C GLU A 181 -17.15 -6.41 2.12
N LEU A 182 -17.65 -5.20 1.88
CA LEU A 182 -18.96 -4.96 1.26
C LEU A 182 -19.05 -5.55 -0.14
N TYR A 183 -18.00 -5.37 -0.96
CA TYR A 183 -17.92 -5.97 -2.29
C TYR A 183 -17.86 -7.49 -2.22
N ARG A 184 -16.97 -8.05 -1.40
CA ARG A 184 -16.79 -9.50 -1.30
C ARG A 184 -18.03 -10.22 -0.78
N ARG A 185 -18.81 -9.59 0.11
CA ARG A 185 -20.08 -10.12 0.60
C ARG A 185 -21.26 -9.86 -0.35
N GLY A 186 -21.09 -9.05 -1.39
CA GLY A 186 -22.19 -8.64 -2.27
C GLY A 186 -23.25 -7.78 -1.56
N THR A 187 -22.87 -7.06 -0.49
CA THR A 187 -23.81 -6.29 0.35
C THR A 187 -23.68 -4.77 0.20
N LEU A 188 -22.98 -4.31 -0.84
CA LEU A 188 -22.84 -2.89 -1.16
C LEU A 188 -24.14 -2.33 -1.75
N SER A 189 -24.97 -1.72 -0.91
CA SER A 189 -26.14 -0.95 -1.34
C SER A 189 -25.79 0.50 -1.68
N ASP A 190 -26.70 1.21 -2.34
CA ASP A 190 -26.51 2.64 -2.69
C ASP A 190 -26.24 3.51 -1.46
N ASN A 191 -26.95 3.27 -0.35
CA ASN A 191 -26.72 3.99 0.90
C ASN A 191 -25.31 3.76 1.46
N LYS A 192 -24.81 2.52 1.41
CA LYS A 192 -23.45 2.20 1.84
C LYS A 192 -22.40 2.78 0.90
N ARG A 193 -22.67 2.80 -0.40
CA ARG A 193 -21.83 3.48 -1.40
C ARG A 193 -21.71 4.98 -1.10
N ILE A 194 -22.84 5.66 -0.90
CA ILE A 194 -22.86 7.09 -0.52
C ILE A 194 -22.09 7.33 0.78
N HIS A 195 -22.22 6.43 1.76
CA HIS A 195 -21.45 6.51 3.00
C HIS A 195 -19.94 6.43 2.74
N LEU A 196 -19.48 5.47 1.92
CA LEU A 196 -18.07 5.36 1.53
C LEU A 196 -17.58 6.62 0.81
N GLU A 197 -18.37 7.16 -0.13
CA GLU A 197 -18.04 8.41 -0.84
C GLU A 197 -17.88 9.59 0.12
N ASN A 198 -18.80 9.74 1.07
CA ASN A 198 -18.73 10.78 2.09
C ASN A 198 -17.54 10.60 3.03
N SER A 199 -17.21 9.37 3.40
CA SER A 199 -16.06 9.05 4.24
C SER A 199 -14.74 9.35 3.52
N LEU A 200 -14.63 9.04 2.23
CA LEU A 200 -13.49 9.42 1.39
C LEU A 200 -13.37 10.94 1.25
N LEU A 201 -14.48 11.63 0.99
CA LEU A 201 -14.49 13.09 0.89
C LEU A 201 -14.09 13.75 2.22
N ARG A 202 -14.58 13.24 3.35
CA ARG A 202 -14.16 13.73 4.66
C ARG A 202 -12.68 13.49 4.88
N TRP A 203 -12.21 12.28 4.59
CA TRP A 203 -10.81 11.92 4.79
C TRP A 203 -9.87 12.85 4.04
N VAL A 204 -10.10 13.10 2.73
CA VAL A 204 -9.21 13.93 1.92
C VAL A 204 -9.17 15.39 2.38
N ASN A 205 -10.29 15.91 2.88
CA ASN A 205 -10.37 17.28 3.39
C ASN A 205 -9.68 17.46 4.75
N GLU A 206 -9.60 16.38 5.54
CA GLU A 206 -8.99 16.37 6.88
C GLU A 206 -7.50 15.98 6.88
N VAL A 207 -6.93 15.58 5.73
CA VAL A 207 -5.50 15.27 5.61
C VAL A 207 -4.66 16.44 6.17
N PRO A 208 -3.69 16.18 7.07
CA PRO A 208 -2.89 17.23 7.69
C PRO A 208 -2.07 18.00 6.66
N ALA A 209 -1.84 19.30 6.91
CA ALA A 209 -1.13 20.18 6.00
C ALA A 209 0.22 19.62 5.49
N PRO A 210 1.09 19.00 6.32
CA PRO A 210 2.36 18.42 5.87
C PRO A 210 2.23 17.24 4.90
N PHE A 211 1.03 16.69 4.70
CA PHE A 211 0.78 15.55 3.83
C PHE A 211 -0.17 15.86 2.67
N LYS A 212 -0.63 17.11 2.52
CA LYS A 212 -1.40 17.51 1.33
C LYS A 212 -0.49 17.50 0.11
N LEU A 213 -1.02 17.11 -1.05
CA LEU A 213 -0.24 17.02 -2.30
C LEU A 213 -0.26 18.29 -3.13
N HIS A 214 -1.26 19.15 -2.91
CA HIS A 214 -1.43 20.37 -3.67
C HIS A 214 -1.91 21.50 -2.76
N ASN A 215 -1.41 22.72 -3.00
CA ASN A 215 -1.87 23.90 -2.29
C ASN A 215 -2.97 24.60 -3.12
N PRO A 216 -4.25 24.52 -2.69
CA PRO A 216 -5.35 25.09 -3.45
C PRO A 216 -5.35 26.63 -3.48
N LEU A 217 -4.60 27.28 -2.58
CA LEU A 217 -4.51 28.75 -2.53
C LEU A 217 -3.48 29.31 -3.51
N THR A 218 -2.38 28.60 -3.72
CA THR A 218 -1.30 29.05 -4.63
C THR A 218 -1.37 28.38 -5.99
N GLY A 219 -2.09 27.27 -6.13
CA GLY A 219 -2.12 26.46 -7.35
C GLY A 219 -0.83 25.67 -7.59
N GLU A 220 0.09 25.67 -6.62
CA GLU A 220 1.39 25.00 -6.73
C GLU A 220 1.38 23.63 -6.02
N PRO A 221 2.17 22.65 -6.51
CA PRO A 221 2.39 21.40 -5.77
C PRO A 221 3.12 21.69 -4.46
N TYR A 222 2.83 20.89 -3.42
CA TYR A 222 3.71 20.86 -2.27
C TYR A 222 5.03 20.15 -2.64
N PRO A 223 6.14 20.42 -1.91
CA PRO A 223 7.39 19.70 -2.11
C PRO A 223 7.21 18.19 -2.00
N TYR A 224 8.03 17.44 -2.75
CA TYR A 224 8.03 15.98 -2.73
C TYR A 224 8.18 15.44 -1.29
N LYS A 225 7.25 14.57 -0.89
CA LYS A 225 7.28 13.86 0.40
C LYS A 225 6.77 12.44 0.19
N ALA A 226 7.67 11.46 0.15
CA ALA A 226 7.34 10.05 -0.13
C ALA A 226 6.19 9.52 0.75
N LYS A 227 6.21 9.82 2.05
CA LYS A 227 5.16 9.44 3.01
C LYS A 227 3.78 10.03 2.67
N ALA A 228 3.73 11.25 2.13
CA ALA A 228 2.49 11.87 1.70
C ALA A 228 1.91 11.13 0.47
N LEU A 229 2.75 10.78 -0.50
CA LEU A 229 2.33 10.01 -1.68
C LEU A 229 1.84 8.61 -1.28
N GLN A 230 2.56 7.92 -0.39
CA GLN A 230 2.15 6.60 0.13
C GLN A 230 0.80 6.65 0.87
N LEU A 231 0.52 7.73 1.60
CA LEU A 231 -0.77 7.93 2.29
C LEU A 231 -1.94 8.01 1.29
N HIS A 232 -1.72 8.58 0.10
CA HIS A 232 -2.75 8.79 -0.91
C HIS A 232 -2.99 7.60 -1.84
N LEU A 233 -2.04 6.66 -1.95
CA LEU A 233 -2.24 5.42 -2.71
C LEU A 233 -3.52 4.64 -2.33
N PRO A 234 -3.79 4.31 -1.04
CA PRO A 234 -5.03 3.64 -0.67
C PRO A 234 -6.28 4.48 -0.96
N TYR A 235 -6.19 5.82 -0.91
CA TYR A 235 -7.29 6.70 -1.26
C TYR A 235 -7.67 6.60 -2.74
N PHE A 236 -6.68 6.72 -3.64
CA PHE A 236 -6.94 6.58 -5.07
C PHE A 236 -7.36 5.15 -5.43
N ALA A 237 -6.80 4.13 -4.76
CA ALA A 237 -7.26 2.76 -4.93
C ALA A 237 -8.74 2.59 -4.52
N CYS A 238 -9.20 3.23 -3.44
CA CYS A 238 -10.61 3.26 -3.08
C CYS A 238 -11.47 3.88 -4.18
N LEU A 239 -11.06 5.02 -4.75
CA LEU A 239 -11.80 5.68 -5.83
C LEU A 239 -11.89 4.82 -7.09
N VAL A 240 -10.79 4.16 -7.48
CA VAL A 240 -10.79 3.21 -8.59
C VAL A 240 -11.82 2.10 -8.34
N ILE A 241 -11.71 1.43 -7.19
CA ILE A 241 -12.54 0.26 -6.86
C ILE A 241 -14.02 0.66 -6.73
N LEU A 242 -14.33 1.81 -6.12
CA LEU A 242 -15.69 2.28 -5.86
C LEU A 242 -16.42 2.72 -7.12
N PHE A 243 -15.72 3.41 -8.03
CA PHE A 243 -16.30 3.95 -9.26
C PHE A 243 -16.09 3.07 -10.48
N ARG A 244 -15.56 1.85 -10.33
CA ARG A 244 -15.40 0.92 -11.46
C ARG A 244 -16.75 0.57 -12.10
N ARG A 245 -16.71 0.31 -13.42
CA ARG A 245 -17.85 -0.22 -14.17
C ARG A 245 -17.71 -1.73 -14.28
N ASN A 246 -18.84 -2.45 -14.24
CA ASN A 246 -18.86 -3.92 -14.30
C ASN A 246 -18.97 -4.47 -15.73
N ASN A 247 -18.95 -3.61 -16.76
CA ASN A 247 -19.10 -4.03 -18.16
C ASN A 247 -17.75 -3.92 -18.89
N VAL A 248 -17.25 -5.07 -19.37
CA VAL A 248 -15.97 -5.21 -20.09
C VAL A 248 -15.91 -4.47 -21.42
N ASP A 249 -17.07 -4.17 -22.01
CA ASP A 249 -17.19 -3.47 -23.29
C ASP A 249 -17.22 -1.95 -23.13
N GLN A 250 -17.47 -1.46 -21.90
CA GLN A 250 -17.53 -0.04 -21.63
C GLN A 250 -16.17 0.51 -21.19
N ALA A 251 -15.89 1.76 -21.58
CA ALA A 251 -14.75 2.49 -21.04
C ALA A 251 -14.84 2.59 -19.51
N PRO A 252 -13.70 2.58 -18.79
CA PRO A 252 -13.69 2.82 -17.34
C PRO A 252 -14.40 4.14 -17.01
N SER A 253 -14.96 4.29 -15.80
CA SER A 253 -15.57 5.58 -15.44
C SER A 253 -14.52 6.71 -15.38
N ALA A 254 -14.95 7.95 -15.63
CA ALA A 254 -14.09 9.14 -15.53
C ALA A 254 -13.37 9.23 -14.18
N ALA A 255 -14.09 8.98 -13.07
CA ALA A 255 -13.52 9.01 -11.73
C ALA A 255 -12.48 7.90 -11.51
N SER A 256 -12.77 6.66 -11.95
CA SER A 256 -11.83 5.55 -11.85
C SER A 256 -10.58 5.78 -12.70
N LEU A 257 -10.73 6.33 -13.91
CA LEU A 257 -9.62 6.59 -14.82
C LEU A 257 -8.74 7.75 -14.35
N LEU A 258 -9.35 8.78 -13.77
CA LEU A 258 -8.59 9.89 -13.18
C LEU A 258 -7.81 9.43 -11.95
N ALA A 259 -8.44 8.67 -11.04
CA ALA A 259 -7.78 8.11 -9.86
C ALA A 259 -6.62 7.17 -10.22
N SER A 260 -6.78 6.32 -11.25
CA SER A 260 -5.68 5.46 -11.70
C SER A 260 -4.53 6.26 -12.34
N SER A 261 -4.81 7.41 -12.94
CA SER A 261 -3.78 8.30 -13.48
C SER A 261 -2.95 8.93 -12.35
N PHE A 262 -3.60 9.32 -11.23
CA PHE A 262 -2.91 9.73 -10.01
C PHE A 262 -2.02 8.63 -9.43
N ILE A 263 -2.49 7.37 -9.40
CA ILE A 263 -1.64 6.24 -8.99
C ILE A 263 -0.40 6.16 -9.89
N SER A 264 -0.57 6.23 -11.21
CA SER A 264 0.56 6.19 -12.15
C SER A 264 1.55 7.35 -11.91
N GLY A 265 1.07 8.58 -11.72
CA GLY A 265 1.96 9.72 -11.44
C GLY A 265 2.67 9.62 -10.09
N ILE A 266 2.02 9.05 -9.07
CA ILE A 266 2.68 8.75 -7.78
C ILE A 266 3.82 7.75 -7.97
N PHE A 267 3.62 6.70 -8.76
CA PHE A 267 4.68 5.72 -9.05
C PHE A 267 5.82 6.29 -9.88
N GLU A 268 5.52 7.22 -10.79
CA GLU A 268 6.56 7.97 -11.50
C GLU A 268 7.44 8.80 -10.56
N GLU A 269 6.85 9.47 -9.58
CA GLU A 269 7.61 10.19 -8.55
C GLU A 269 8.48 9.21 -7.74
N PHE A 270 7.95 8.04 -7.33
CA PHE A 270 8.77 7.05 -6.62
C PHE A 270 9.95 6.51 -7.46
N LEU A 271 9.78 6.39 -8.78
CA LEU A 271 10.88 6.01 -9.68
C LEU A 271 11.89 7.15 -9.81
N THR A 272 11.42 8.39 -9.96
CA THR A 272 12.25 9.58 -10.17
C THR A 272 13.10 9.90 -8.94
N TRP A 273 12.55 9.71 -7.75
CA TRP A 273 13.23 9.95 -6.47
C TRP A 273 13.86 8.68 -5.87
N GLU A 274 13.87 7.56 -6.60
CA GLU A 274 14.41 6.26 -6.18
C GLU A 274 13.81 5.67 -4.89
N ASP A 275 12.66 6.21 -4.44
CA ASP A 275 11.98 5.82 -3.21
C ASP A 275 11.14 4.54 -3.35
N ILE A 276 10.99 4.03 -4.58
CA ILE A 276 10.26 2.78 -4.86
C ILE A 276 10.77 1.59 -4.02
N ASN A 277 12.05 1.62 -3.69
CA ASN A 277 12.75 0.63 -2.88
C ASN A 277 12.29 0.57 -1.42
N PHE A 278 11.70 1.65 -0.90
CA PHE A 278 11.21 1.76 0.48
C PHE A 278 9.72 1.48 0.61
N LEU A 279 9.07 1.09 -0.49
CA LEU A 279 7.64 0.81 -0.49
C LEU A 279 7.32 -0.54 0.16
N PRO A 280 6.20 -0.62 0.91
CA PRO A 280 5.72 -1.91 1.42
C PRO A 280 5.19 -2.80 0.27
N PRO A 281 5.13 -4.13 0.46
CA PRO A 281 4.56 -5.06 -0.54
C PRO A 281 3.14 -4.69 -1.00
N THR A 282 2.36 -4.03 -0.15
CA THR A 282 1.00 -3.55 -0.47
C THR A 282 0.96 -2.54 -1.61
N SER A 283 2.08 -1.87 -1.91
CA SER A 283 2.17 -0.96 -3.06
C SER A 283 2.01 -1.69 -4.39
N ILE A 284 2.35 -2.98 -4.48
CA ILE A 284 2.11 -3.81 -5.67
C ILE A 284 0.60 -3.87 -5.97
N PHE A 285 -0.22 -4.04 -4.93
CA PHE A 285 -1.68 -4.05 -5.09
C PHE A 285 -2.19 -2.71 -5.62
N TYR A 286 -1.76 -1.58 -5.06
CA TYR A 286 -2.19 -0.27 -5.55
C TYR A 286 -1.73 -0.01 -6.99
N LEU A 287 -0.51 -0.43 -7.35
CA LEU A 287 0.00 -0.35 -8.73
C LEU A 287 -0.86 -1.18 -9.69
N ILE A 288 -1.26 -2.39 -9.30
CA ILE A 288 -2.13 -3.25 -10.10
C ILE A 288 -3.52 -2.62 -10.25
N VAL A 289 -4.07 -2.06 -9.17
CA VAL A 289 -5.36 -1.34 -9.20
C VAL A 289 -5.33 -0.21 -10.22
N GLY A 290 -4.30 0.65 -10.20
CA GLY A 290 -4.14 1.73 -11.17
C GLY A 290 -3.83 1.22 -12.58
N GLY A 291 -2.88 0.29 -12.69
CA GLY A 291 -2.36 -0.20 -13.95
C GLY A 291 -3.39 -0.93 -14.80
N LEU A 292 -4.24 -1.76 -14.18
CA LEU A 292 -5.32 -2.44 -14.89
C LEU A 292 -6.32 -1.45 -15.51
N VAL A 293 -6.65 -0.36 -14.82
CA VAL A 293 -7.54 0.68 -15.33
C VAL A 293 -6.88 1.45 -16.46
N GLN A 294 -5.62 1.82 -16.29
CA GLN A 294 -4.87 2.56 -17.30
C GLN A 294 -4.76 1.75 -18.58
N VAL A 295 -4.25 0.52 -18.47
CA VAL A 295 -4.06 -0.36 -19.63
C VAL A 295 -5.38 -0.74 -20.28
N SER A 296 -6.43 -1.07 -19.53
CA SER A 296 -7.74 -1.38 -20.14
C SER A 296 -8.35 -0.18 -20.87
N SER A 297 -8.13 1.05 -20.40
CA SER A 297 -8.58 2.27 -21.07
C SER A 297 -7.93 2.47 -22.44
N HIS A 298 -6.76 1.87 -22.66
CA HIS A 298 -6.02 2.02 -23.91
C HIS A 298 -6.71 1.36 -25.10
N ARG A 299 -7.71 0.49 -24.89
CA ARG A 299 -8.61 -0.03 -25.94
C ARG A 299 -9.40 1.08 -26.63
N PHE A 300 -9.52 2.24 -26.01
CA PHE A 300 -10.26 3.40 -26.51
C PHE A 300 -9.26 4.50 -26.92
N ASP A 301 -9.14 4.76 -28.22
CA ASP A 301 -8.07 5.64 -28.75
C ASP A 301 -8.09 7.06 -28.17
N PHE A 302 -9.27 7.62 -27.89
CA PHE A 302 -9.41 8.95 -27.29
C PHE A 302 -8.87 9.05 -25.84
N LEU A 303 -8.74 7.91 -25.14
CA LEU A 303 -8.20 7.82 -23.77
C LEU A 303 -6.71 7.42 -23.73
N ALA A 304 -6.18 6.95 -24.87
CA ALA A 304 -4.84 6.38 -24.99
C ALA A 304 -3.72 7.41 -25.21
N VAL A 305 -3.98 8.71 -25.01
CA VAL A 305 -3.03 9.82 -25.27
C VAL A 305 -1.68 9.65 -24.58
N SER A 306 -1.66 9.08 -23.37
CA SER A 306 -0.43 8.87 -22.58
C SER A 306 -0.05 7.39 -22.44
N ARG A 307 -0.55 6.52 -23.33
CA ARG A 307 -0.38 5.06 -23.28
C ARG A 307 1.07 4.63 -23.02
N THR A 308 2.02 5.16 -23.80
CA THR A 308 3.42 4.75 -23.73
C THR A 308 4.04 5.03 -22.36
N ALA A 309 3.89 6.26 -21.86
CA ALA A 309 4.42 6.67 -20.57
C ALA A 309 3.76 5.89 -19.42
N GLU A 310 2.43 5.70 -19.46
CA GLU A 310 1.69 4.95 -18.44
C GLU A 310 2.15 3.48 -18.37
N ILE A 311 2.31 2.82 -19.52
CA ILE A 311 2.82 1.43 -19.57
C ILE A 311 4.26 1.35 -19.06
N GLU A 312 5.11 2.31 -19.44
CA GLU A 312 6.51 2.34 -19.03
C GLU A 312 6.65 2.49 -17.51
N ILE A 313 5.93 3.44 -16.90
CA ILE A 313 5.91 3.64 -15.44
C ILE A 313 5.52 2.35 -14.72
N ILE A 314 4.45 1.67 -15.18
CA ILE A 314 3.98 0.42 -14.55
C ILE A 314 5.03 -0.68 -14.67
N LYS A 315 5.64 -0.85 -15.86
CA LYS A 315 6.66 -1.88 -16.08
C LYS A 315 7.92 -1.64 -15.25
N LEU A 316 8.46 -0.42 -15.27
CA LEU A 316 9.63 -0.06 -14.48
C LEU A 316 9.35 -0.24 -12.98
N SER A 317 8.16 0.15 -12.52
CA SER A 317 7.77 -0.04 -11.12
C SER A 317 7.76 -1.52 -10.72
N LEU A 318 7.23 -2.41 -11.57
CA LEU A 318 7.21 -3.84 -11.30
C LEU A 318 8.60 -4.47 -11.36
N ILE A 319 9.50 -3.96 -12.21
CA ILE A 319 10.90 -4.41 -12.28
C ILE A 319 11.63 -4.11 -10.95
N GLU A 320 11.48 -2.91 -10.42
CA GLU A 320 12.08 -2.53 -9.13
C GLU A 320 11.46 -3.32 -7.97
N LEU A 321 10.13 -3.46 -7.96
CA LEU A 321 9.43 -4.18 -6.88
C LEU A 321 9.72 -5.68 -6.88
N LYS A 322 9.85 -6.33 -8.04
CA LYS A 322 10.10 -7.79 -8.11
C LYS A 322 11.52 -8.20 -7.71
N ALA A 323 12.47 -7.27 -7.71
CA ALA A 323 13.79 -7.51 -7.14
C ALA A 323 13.73 -7.83 -5.63
N ARG A 324 12.67 -7.38 -4.95
CA ARG A 324 12.49 -7.52 -3.49
C ARG A 324 11.32 -8.41 -3.11
N PHE A 325 10.24 -8.36 -3.88
CA PHE A 325 8.96 -8.97 -3.54
C PHE A 325 8.54 -9.99 -4.61
N PRO A 326 8.60 -11.30 -4.33
CA PRO A 326 8.16 -12.33 -5.26
C PRO A 326 6.72 -12.13 -5.77
N ALA A 327 5.84 -11.54 -4.95
CA ALA A 327 4.45 -11.21 -5.32
C ALA A 327 4.34 -10.28 -6.56
N ALA A 328 5.38 -9.48 -6.86
CA ALA A 328 5.38 -8.62 -8.04
C ALA A 328 5.54 -9.41 -9.35
N ILE A 329 6.02 -10.66 -9.31
CA ILE A 329 6.13 -11.53 -10.49
C ILE A 329 4.73 -11.88 -11.03
N GLY A 330 3.80 -12.25 -10.14
CA GLY A 330 2.41 -12.50 -10.51
C GLY A 330 1.73 -11.25 -11.07
N ALA A 331 1.95 -10.11 -10.41
CA ALA A 331 1.47 -8.81 -10.84
C ALA A 331 1.95 -8.42 -12.26
N GLU A 332 3.24 -8.64 -12.57
CA GLU A 332 3.83 -8.41 -13.90
C GLU A 332 3.20 -9.28 -14.98
N ARG A 333 2.94 -10.56 -14.68
CA ARG A 333 2.27 -11.47 -15.63
C ARG A 333 0.88 -10.94 -15.99
N ILE A 334 0.09 -10.57 -14.98
CA ILE A 334 -1.27 -10.02 -15.16
C ILE A 334 -1.23 -8.76 -16.03
N ILE A 335 -0.40 -7.78 -15.69
CA ILE A 335 -0.28 -6.54 -16.46
C ILE A 335 0.13 -6.79 -17.91
N ASN A 336 1.12 -7.65 -18.14
CA ASN A 336 1.57 -7.97 -19.50
C ASN A 336 0.46 -8.63 -20.33
N GLN A 337 -0.37 -9.47 -19.73
CA GLN A 337 -1.51 -10.06 -20.41
C GLN A 337 -2.57 -9.01 -20.76
N VAL A 338 -2.86 -8.08 -19.85
CA VAL A 338 -3.82 -6.99 -20.09
C VAL A 338 -3.31 -6.05 -21.18
N ILE A 339 -2.00 -5.79 -21.24
CA ILE A 339 -1.39 -4.99 -22.31
C ILE A 339 -1.61 -5.66 -23.68
N ARG A 340 -1.35 -6.97 -23.79
CA ARG A 340 -1.58 -7.72 -25.03
C ARG A 340 -3.05 -7.69 -25.43
N HIS A 341 -3.93 -8.05 -24.50
CA HIS A 341 -5.37 -8.06 -24.71
C HIS A 341 -5.89 -6.67 -25.14
N SER A 342 -5.41 -5.59 -24.52
CA SER A 342 -5.79 -4.23 -24.89
C SER A 342 -5.32 -3.84 -26.29
N ALA A 343 -4.17 -4.34 -26.75
CA ALA A 343 -3.64 -4.07 -28.08
C ALA A 343 -4.38 -4.87 -29.16
N GLU A 344 -4.81 -6.10 -28.85
CA GLU A 344 -5.51 -7.01 -29.75
C GLU A 344 -7.01 -6.70 -29.89
N ASN A 345 -7.60 -6.01 -28.91
CA ASN A 345 -9.04 -5.74 -28.84
C ASN A 345 -9.37 -4.24 -28.76
N PRO A 346 -9.03 -3.44 -29.80
CA PRO A 346 -9.43 -2.04 -29.87
C PRO A 346 -10.96 -1.93 -29.94
N LYS A 347 -11.52 -0.94 -29.26
CA LYS A 347 -12.97 -0.68 -29.23
C LYS A 347 -13.29 0.58 -30.03
N PRO A 348 -14.30 0.54 -30.92
CA PRO A 348 -14.73 1.72 -31.64
C PRO A 348 -15.27 2.78 -30.67
N PHE A 349 -15.17 4.05 -31.07
CA PHE A 349 -15.76 5.16 -30.33
C PHE A 349 -17.29 5.08 -30.44
N GLU A 350 -17.94 4.44 -29.48
CA GLU A 350 -19.40 4.40 -29.40
C GLU A 350 -19.90 5.29 -28.25
N ASN A 351 -20.55 6.37 -28.67
CA ASN A 351 -21.34 7.34 -27.89
C ASN A 351 -20.73 7.88 -26.58
N THR A 352 -20.30 9.14 -26.69
CA THR A 352 -20.06 10.13 -25.62
C THR A 352 -21.31 10.49 -24.82
N ASP A 353 -22.04 9.51 -24.30
CA ASP A 353 -22.93 9.80 -23.17
C ASP A 353 -22.06 10.05 -21.93
N ALA A 354 -21.66 11.31 -21.82
CA ALA A 354 -21.03 11.97 -20.69
C ALA A 354 -19.86 11.20 -20.02
N PHE A 355 -18.68 11.21 -20.65
CA PHE A 355 -17.42 10.94 -19.95
C PHE A 355 -17.04 12.13 -19.05
N PHE A 356 -17.91 12.46 -18.09
CA PHE A 356 -17.74 13.59 -17.18
C PHE A 356 -17.85 13.13 -15.74
N LEU A 357 -17.10 13.81 -14.88
CA LEU A 357 -17.26 13.69 -13.44
C LEU A 357 -18.54 14.40 -13.00
N THR A 358 -19.35 13.71 -12.19
CA THR A 358 -20.45 14.37 -11.46
C THR A 358 -19.88 15.42 -10.50
N LEU A 359 -20.72 16.37 -10.06
CA LEU A 359 -20.29 17.39 -9.10
C LEU A 359 -19.71 16.80 -7.81
N GLN A 360 -20.28 15.69 -7.32
CA GLN A 360 -19.77 15.03 -6.12
C GLN A 360 -18.43 14.34 -6.37
N GLN A 361 -18.27 13.67 -7.51
CA GLN A 361 -16.99 13.08 -7.90
C GLN A 361 -15.91 14.15 -8.06
N ARG A 362 -16.22 15.32 -8.64
CA ARG A 362 -15.26 16.44 -8.74
C ARG A 362 -14.70 16.85 -7.39
N LYS A 363 -15.52 16.89 -6.34
CA LYS A 363 -15.07 17.26 -4.98
C LYS A 363 -14.02 16.30 -4.40
N LEU A 364 -14.04 15.03 -4.82
CA LEU A 364 -13.04 14.04 -4.42
C LEU A 364 -11.65 14.31 -5.04
N PHE A 365 -11.59 15.12 -6.10
CA PHE A 365 -10.34 15.45 -6.79
C PHE A 365 -9.90 16.91 -6.62
N LEU A 366 -10.80 17.82 -6.21
CA LEU A 366 -10.50 19.24 -5.98
C LEU A 366 -9.30 19.52 -5.05
N PRO A 367 -9.03 18.72 -3.99
CA PRO A 367 -7.84 18.93 -3.16
C PRO A 367 -6.51 18.67 -3.87
N PHE A 368 -6.54 18.17 -5.10
CA PHE A 368 -5.37 17.87 -5.91
C PHE A 368 -5.29 18.81 -7.13
N GLY A 369 -4.08 18.91 -7.70
CA GLY A 369 -3.83 19.59 -8.97
C GLY A 369 -3.49 18.61 -10.10
N SER A 370 -3.17 19.16 -11.27
CA SER A 370 -2.82 18.39 -12.48
C SER A 370 -1.48 17.66 -12.42
N ASN A 371 -0.57 18.07 -11.53
CA ASN A 371 0.85 17.67 -11.57
C ASN A 371 1.08 16.16 -11.55
N LEU A 372 0.30 15.42 -10.76
CA LEU A 372 0.43 13.96 -10.63
C LEU A 372 -0.50 13.20 -11.59
N CYS A 373 -1.24 13.88 -12.47
CA CYS A 373 -2.33 13.27 -13.23
C CYS A 373 -2.32 13.71 -14.70
N ARG A 374 -1.77 12.87 -15.57
CA ARG A 374 -1.71 13.11 -17.02
C ARG A 374 -3.07 13.26 -17.69
N LYS A 375 -4.11 12.64 -17.12
CA LYS A 375 -5.49 12.72 -17.64
C LYS A 375 -6.32 13.85 -17.04
N TRP A 376 -5.68 14.78 -16.31
CA TRP A 376 -6.39 15.88 -15.65
C TRP A 376 -7.13 16.78 -16.66
N SER A 377 -6.44 17.30 -17.66
CA SER A 377 -7.04 18.23 -18.63
C SER A 377 -8.15 17.57 -19.47
N SER A 378 -7.96 16.31 -19.86
CA SER A 378 -8.94 15.58 -20.69
C SER A 378 -10.20 15.15 -19.93
N ILE A 379 -10.14 14.94 -18.61
CA ILE A 379 -11.26 14.39 -17.82
C ILE A 379 -11.84 15.41 -16.83
N PHE A 380 -10.98 16.17 -16.16
CA PHE A 380 -11.38 17.12 -15.12
C PHE A 380 -11.77 18.47 -15.72
N GLU A 381 -11.01 18.98 -16.68
CA GLU A 381 -11.24 20.32 -17.28
C GLU A 381 -12.25 20.31 -18.44
N SER A 382 -12.50 19.15 -19.05
CA SER A 382 -13.38 18.99 -20.21
C SER A 382 -14.89 19.17 -19.94
N ALA A 383 -15.31 19.57 -18.74
CA ALA A 383 -16.72 19.88 -18.47
C ALA A 383 -17.20 21.10 -19.26
N PRO A 384 -18.50 21.16 -19.61
CA PRO A 384 -19.11 22.38 -20.12
C PRO A 384 -18.90 23.49 -19.08
N SER A 385 -18.13 24.50 -19.49
CA SER A 385 -17.78 25.67 -18.71
C SER A 385 -19.05 26.43 -18.32
N ALA A 386 -19.52 26.24 -17.09
CA ALA A 386 -20.29 27.29 -16.42
C ALA A 386 -19.31 28.46 -16.22
N GLY A 387 -19.53 29.54 -16.99
CA GLY A 387 -18.58 30.62 -17.21
C GLY A 387 -17.96 31.19 -15.94
N LEU A 388 -16.65 30.97 -15.78
CA LEU A 388 -15.77 31.83 -15.03
C LEU A 388 -14.52 32.05 -15.89
N SER A 389 -14.52 33.18 -16.60
CA SER A 389 -13.41 33.66 -17.41
C SER A 389 -12.21 33.98 -16.52
N GLN A 390 -11.08 33.29 -16.71
CA GLN A 390 -9.77 33.76 -16.27
C GLN A 390 -9.09 34.57 -17.40
N PRO A 391 -8.36 35.65 -17.08
CA PRO A 391 -7.70 36.48 -18.08
C PRO A 391 -6.41 35.81 -18.61
N PRO A 392 -5.89 36.25 -19.77
CA PRO A 392 -4.80 35.56 -20.48
C PRO A 392 -3.46 35.72 -19.76
N ILE A 393 -2.69 34.64 -19.68
CA ILE A 393 -1.34 34.58 -19.11
C ILE A 393 -0.33 35.05 -20.17
N THR A 394 0.45 36.08 -19.82
CA THR A 394 1.64 36.52 -20.55
C THR A 394 2.87 35.70 -20.09
N PRO A 395 3.74 35.20 -20.98
CA PRO A 395 4.93 34.45 -20.57
C PRO A 395 6.06 35.41 -20.18
N LEU A 396 6.62 35.27 -18.97
CA LEU A 396 7.85 35.97 -18.56
C LEU A 396 8.79 35.05 -17.78
N SER A 397 9.92 34.78 -18.45
CA SER A 397 11.27 34.35 -18.04
C SER A 397 11.60 34.02 -16.57
N LEU A 398 12.27 32.86 -16.42
CA LEU A 398 13.01 32.36 -15.25
C LEU A 398 14.00 33.37 -14.64
N PRO A 399 14.21 33.28 -13.32
CA PRO A 399 15.55 33.25 -12.77
C PRO A 399 15.85 31.92 -12.06
N SER A 400 16.99 31.37 -12.43
CA SER A 400 17.69 30.26 -11.78
C SER A 400 18.13 30.61 -10.36
N THR A 401 17.67 29.88 -9.35
CA THR A 401 18.47 29.50 -8.17
C THR A 401 17.72 28.45 -7.33
N GLN A 402 18.25 27.22 -7.30
CA GLN A 402 17.87 26.19 -6.35
C GLN A 402 18.57 26.44 -5.00
N PRO A 403 17.86 26.46 -3.86
CA PRO A 403 18.47 26.12 -2.59
C PRO A 403 18.41 24.60 -2.42
N SER A 404 19.59 23.99 -2.41
CA SER A 404 19.81 22.59 -2.06
C SER A 404 19.57 22.39 -0.56
N ILE A 405 18.37 21.97 -0.19
CA ILE A 405 18.09 21.45 1.15
C ILE A 405 18.40 19.96 1.13
N ARG A 406 19.62 19.61 1.54
CA ARG A 406 19.98 18.24 1.91
C ARG A 406 19.22 17.87 3.18
N TYR A 407 18.27 16.95 3.08
CA TYR A 407 17.81 16.20 4.25
C TYR A 407 18.96 15.30 4.72
N THR A 408 19.65 15.73 5.77
CA THR A 408 20.59 14.88 6.51
C THR A 408 19.80 13.95 7.42
N ASN A 409 19.17 12.92 6.86
CA ASN A 409 18.87 11.70 7.62
C ASN A 409 20.02 10.71 7.37
N ARG A 410 21.18 11.06 7.93
CA ARG A 410 22.30 10.15 8.08
C ARG A 410 22.28 9.64 9.52
N VAL A 411 21.28 8.84 9.85
CA VAL A 411 21.47 7.84 10.90
C VAL A 411 22.59 6.94 10.37
N GLU A 412 23.66 6.82 11.13
CA GLU A 412 24.91 6.20 10.72
C GLU A 412 24.68 4.76 10.23
N ASN A 413 24.73 4.56 8.90
CA ASN A 413 24.78 3.23 8.29
C ASN A 413 25.89 2.33 8.90
N GLU A 414 26.89 2.91 9.56
CA GLU A 414 27.98 2.21 10.24
C GLU A 414 27.53 1.41 11.49
N GLN A 415 26.52 1.87 12.24
CA GLN A 415 26.01 1.13 13.40
C GLN A 415 25.18 -0.10 13.00
N ILE A 416 24.43 0.02 11.89
CA ILE A 416 23.69 -1.10 11.31
C ILE A 416 24.68 -2.11 10.73
N LEU A 417 25.68 -1.66 9.95
CA LEU A 417 26.72 -2.54 9.39
C LEU A 417 27.56 -3.25 10.46
N SER A 418 27.99 -2.57 11.53
CA SER A 418 28.75 -3.22 12.61
C SER A 418 27.91 -4.23 13.41
N THR A 419 26.63 -3.96 13.60
CA THR A 419 25.68 -4.95 14.12
C THR A 419 25.52 -6.13 13.16
N MET A 420 25.55 -5.88 11.84
CA MET A 420 25.45 -6.91 10.81
C MET A 420 26.72 -7.78 10.67
N GLU A 421 27.91 -7.25 10.94
CA GLU A 421 29.14 -8.06 11.00
C GLU A 421 29.09 -9.07 12.16
N THR A 422 28.51 -8.68 13.31
CA THR A 422 28.31 -9.63 14.43
C THR A 422 27.33 -10.77 14.13
N LEU A 423 26.41 -10.61 13.16
CA LEU A 423 25.56 -11.71 12.67
C LEU A 423 26.37 -12.78 11.94
N ASN A 424 27.49 -12.44 11.30
CA ASN A 424 28.36 -13.42 10.64
C ASN A 424 29.22 -14.23 11.63
N ASP A 425 29.57 -13.66 12.79
CA ASP A 425 30.40 -14.33 13.80
C ASP A 425 29.59 -15.28 14.71
N SER A 426 28.29 -15.05 14.90
CA SER A 426 27.44 -15.97 15.68
C SER A 426 26.93 -17.11 14.81
N ARG A 427 27.70 -18.21 14.67
CA ARG A 427 27.20 -19.45 14.05
C ARG A 427 26.03 -20.02 14.85
N TRP A 428 24.81 -19.77 14.41
CA TRP A 428 23.64 -20.47 14.90
C TRP A 428 23.55 -21.83 14.20
N PRO A 429 23.08 -22.89 14.88
CA PRO A 429 23.01 -24.24 14.31
C PRO A 429 22.21 -24.34 12.99
N ILE A 430 21.33 -23.36 12.74
CA ILE A 430 20.46 -23.32 11.55
C ILE A 430 21.09 -22.58 10.36
N ASP A 431 22.19 -21.85 10.53
CA ASP A 431 22.80 -21.05 9.44
C ASP A 431 23.29 -21.92 8.27
N ASN A 432 23.52 -23.22 8.51
CA ASN A 432 23.91 -24.22 7.50
C ASN A 432 22.77 -25.16 7.10
N ALA A 433 21.54 -24.93 7.57
CA ALA A 433 20.41 -25.79 7.22
C ALA A 433 19.93 -25.45 5.80
N THR A 434 20.20 -26.32 4.83
CA THR A 434 19.53 -26.28 3.52
C THR A 434 18.10 -26.76 3.70
N ILE A 435 17.16 -25.82 3.71
CA ILE A 435 15.73 -26.13 3.78
C ILE A 435 15.22 -26.33 2.35
N ASP A 436 14.55 -27.46 2.16
CA ASP A 436 13.87 -27.78 0.92
C ASP A 436 12.75 -26.75 0.66
N SER A 437 12.98 -25.86 -0.31
CA SER A 437 11.99 -24.91 -0.80
C SER A 437 11.09 -25.53 -1.89
N SER A 438 11.16 -26.85 -2.10
CA SER A 438 10.27 -27.52 -3.04
C SER A 438 8.83 -27.47 -2.52
N PHE A 439 8.03 -26.64 -3.20
CA PHE A 439 6.59 -26.58 -2.98
C PHE A 439 5.94 -27.75 -3.72
N ASN A 440 5.67 -28.84 -3.00
CA ASN A 440 4.73 -29.86 -3.49
C ASN A 440 3.30 -29.36 -3.28
N THR A 441 2.77 -28.59 -4.22
CA THR A 441 1.36 -28.16 -4.20
C THR A 441 0.46 -29.27 -4.72
N VAL A 442 -0.28 -29.91 -3.80
CA VAL A 442 -1.45 -30.77 -4.09
C VAL A 442 -2.66 -29.94 -4.55
N VAL A 443 -2.60 -28.62 -4.39
CA VAL A 443 -3.67 -27.66 -4.70
C VAL A 443 -3.37 -26.93 -6.00
N ASP A 444 -4.34 -26.87 -6.91
CA ASP A 444 -4.27 -26.08 -8.15
C ASP A 444 -4.06 -24.59 -7.82
N PRO A 445 -2.89 -24.00 -8.16
CA PRO A 445 -2.61 -22.58 -7.92
C PRO A 445 -3.63 -21.63 -8.56
N ALA A 446 -4.30 -22.05 -9.65
CA ALA A 446 -5.32 -21.24 -10.32
C ALA A 446 -6.54 -20.97 -9.41
N SER A 447 -6.90 -21.92 -8.53
CA SER A 447 -8.02 -21.76 -7.59
C SER A 447 -7.74 -20.71 -6.49
N LEU A 448 -6.47 -20.50 -6.15
CA LEU A 448 -6.03 -19.55 -5.12
C LEU A 448 -5.86 -18.13 -5.67
N ASP A 449 -5.48 -18.00 -6.95
CA ASP A 449 -5.39 -16.72 -7.66
C ASP A 449 -6.78 -16.08 -7.87
N MET A 450 -7.84 -16.89 -8.03
CA MET A 450 -9.23 -16.39 -8.15
C MET A 450 -9.66 -15.52 -6.96
N VAL A 451 -9.15 -15.79 -5.75
CA VAL A 451 -9.50 -15.05 -4.54
C VAL A 451 -9.02 -13.59 -4.62
N GLY A 452 -7.86 -13.35 -5.25
CA GLY A 452 -7.31 -12.00 -5.46
C GLY A 452 -8.05 -11.16 -6.51
N ARG A 453 -8.92 -11.78 -7.33
CA ARG A 453 -9.64 -11.11 -8.44
C ARG A 453 -10.97 -10.47 -8.05
N TRP A 454 -11.29 -10.44 -6.76
CA TRP A 454 -12.58 -10.00 -6.21
C TRP A 454 -13.08 -8.62 -6.67
N TRP A 455 -12.19 -7.72 -7.13
CA TRP A 455 -12.56 -6.38 -7.56
C TRP A 455 -12.53 -6.17 -9.09
N TRP A 456 -11.98 -7.11 -9.86
CA TRP A 456 -11.80 -6.95 -11.32
C TRP A 456 -12.20 -8.18 -12.14
N SER A 457 -12.66 -9.26 -11.51
CA SER A 457 -13.12 -10.48 -12.19
C SER A 457 -14.13 -10.19 -13.29
N ASP A 458 -15.12 -9.36 -13.00
CA ASP A 458 -16.23 -9.04 -13.90
C ASP A 458 -15.83 -8.05 -14.99
N TRP A 459 -14.66 -7.40 -14.81
CA TRP A 459 -14.17 -6.36 -15.71
C TRP A 459 -13.22 -6.90 -16.78
N MET A 460 -12.62 -8.06 -16.54
CA MET A 460 -11.75 -8.74 -17.49
C MET A 460 -12.03 -10.25 -17.50
N SER A 461 -13.31 -10.61 -17.65
CA SER A 461 -13.77 -12.00 -17.77
C SER A 461 -13.12 -12.75 -18.94
N ASP A 462 -12.80 -12.02 -20.00
CA ASP A 462 -12.31 -12.54 -21.28
C ASP A 462 -10.77 -12.66 -21.33
N LEU A 463 -10.07 -12.27 -20.24
CA LEU A 463 -8.70 -12.71 -20.03
C LEU A 463 -8.76 -14.20 -19.70
N ASP A 464 -8.96 -15.03 -20.72
CA ASP A 464 -8.67 -16.46 -20.68
C ASP A 464 -7.23 -16.60 -20.20
N MET A 465 -7.08 -16.87 -18.92
CA MET A 465 -5.81 -17.25 -18.34
C MET A 465 -5.63 -18.70 -18.78
N PRO A 466 -4.68 -19.02 -19.68
CA PRO A 466 -4.40 -20.41 -19.94
C PRO A 466 -4.05 -21.05 -18.59
N VAL A 467 -4.86 -22.06 -18.22
CA VAL A 467 -4.60 -22.95 -17.09
C VAL A 467 -3.15 -23.40 -17.25
N ALA A 468 -2.33 -23.15 -16.23
CA ALA A 468 -0.90 -23.40 -16.28
C ALA A 468 -0.64 -24.83 -16.80
N GLY A 469 -0.07 -24.92 -18.00
CA GLY A 469 0.52 -26.15 -18.51
C GLY A 469 1.88 -26.34 -17.87
N THR A 470 1.95 -27.36 -16.99
CA THR A 470 3.12 -28.13 -16.49
C THR A 470 4.37 -27.38 -16.05
#